data_AF-A0A7C7TJ76-F1
#
_entry.id   AF-A0A7C7TJ76-F1
#
_cell.length_a   1.000
_cell.length_b   1.000
_cell.length_c   1.000
_cell.angle_alpha   90.00
_cell.angle_beta   90.00
_cell.angle_gamma   90.00
#
_symmetry.space_group_name_H-M   'P 1'
#
loop_
_entity.id
_entity.type
_entity.pdbx_description
1 polymer ?
#
loop_
_entity_poly.entity_id
_entity_poly.type
_entity_poly.pdbx_seq_one_letter_code
_entity_poly.pdbx_strand_id
1 'polypeptide(L)'
;MADKQTLARVYHVVMSWFVKTGRALHFTELATEFGVDADTAIELQCDMLEEIDGPHWADPGSGLIACFDPFSNMPTQYRISVDGEQKWYGE
;
A
#
# COMPACT_ATOMS: atom_id res chain seq x y z
N MET A 1 12.98 -1.31 -11.32
CA MET A 1 13.70 -1.58 -10.06
C MET A 1 14.39 -0.34 -9.52
N ALA A 2 13.63 0.43 -8.76
CA ALA A 2 14.13 1.46 -7.86
C ALA A 2 15.07 0.88 -6.79
N ASP A 3 15.88 1.74 -6.17
CA ASP A 3 16.79 1.34 -5.11
C ASP A 3 16.06 1.02 -3.80
N LYS A 4 16.68 0.22 -2.92
CA LYS A 4 16.06 -0.23 -1.66
C LYS A 4 15.64 0.91 -0.74
N GLN A 5 16.35 2.04 -0.75
CA GLN A 5 15.98 3.19 0.09
C GLN A 5 14.70 3.84 -0.43
N THR A 6 14.55 3.95 -1.75
CA THR A 6 13.31 4.41 -2.38
C THR A 6 12.16 3.46 -2.08
N LEU A 7 12.34 2.15 -2.24
CA LEU A 7 11.30 1.16 -1.94
C LEU A 7 10.88 1.16 -0.47
N ALA A 8 11.82 1.32 0.46
CA ALA A 8 11.51 1.47 1.88
C ALA A 8 10.66 2.72 2.18
N ARG A 9 10.86 3.82 1.43
CA ARG A 9 10.00 5.01 1.53
C ARG A 9 8.60 4.73 1.00
N VAL A 10 8.47 4.02 -0.13
CA VAL A 10 7.17 3.64 -0.69
C VAL A 10 6.40 2.78 0.30
N TYR A 11 7.04 1.74 0.86
CA TYR A 11 6.48 0.89 1.92
C TYR A 11 5.97 1.73 3.10
N HIS A 12 6.81 2.63 3.60
CA HIS A 12 6.45 3.49 4.74
C HIS A 12 5.22 4.37 4.45
N VAL A 13 5.13 4.92 3.25
CA VAL A 13 4.00 5.74 2.82
C VAL A 13 2.72 4.91 2.74
N VAL A 14 2.77 3.71 2.14
CA VAL A 14 1.63 2.76 2.09
C VAL A 14 1.14 2.43 3.49
N MET A 15 2.04 2.03 4.40
CA MET A 15 1.66 1.70 5.79
C MET A 15 1.11 2.89 6.56
N SER A 16 1.73 4.06 6.40
CA SER A 16 1.25 5.29 7.02
C SER A 16 -0.16 5.66 6.55
N TRP A 17 -0.46 5.43 5.28
CA TRP A 17 -1.78 5.71 4.72
C TRP A 17 -2.85 4.74 5.21
N PHE A 18 -2.53 3.45 5.39
CA PHE A 18 -3.43 2.56 6.08
C PHE A 18 -3.78 3.15 7.45
N VAL A 19 -2.78 3.37 8.31
CA VAL A 19 -2.99 3.91 9.67
C VAL A 19 -3.75 5.24 9.69
N LYS A 20 -3.52 6.13 8.72
CA LYS A 20 -4.19 7.45 8.68
C LYS A 20 -5.60 7.39 8.11
N THR A 21 -5.83 6.58 7.07
CA THR A 21 -7.01 6.72 6.20
C THR A 21 -7.93 5.51 6.18
N GLY A 22 -7.50 4.36 6.69
CA GLY A 22 -8.26 3.11 6.56
C GLY A 22 -7.84 2.26 5.36
N ARG A 23 -7.06 2.78 4.41
CA ARG A 23 -6.71 2.08 3.16
C ARG A 23 -5.31 2.39 2.65
N ALA A 24 -4.83 1.55 1.75
CA ALA A 24 -3.70 1.88 0.88
C ALA A 24 -4.03 3.07 -0.05
N LEU A 25 -2.99 3.81 -0.43
CA LEU A 25 -3.02 4.75 -1.56
C LEU A 25 -3.17 4.03 -2.89
N HIS A 26 -3.81 4.73 -3.83
CA HIS A 26 -3.72 4.44 -5.27
C HIS A 26 -2.41 5.00 -5.83
N PHE A 27 -1.87 4.43 -6.92
CA PHE A 27 -0.60 4.89 -7.51
C PHE A 27 -0.61 6.37 -7.93
N THR A 28 -1.76 6.96 -8.25
CA THR A 28 -1.85 8.42 -8.53
C THR A 28 -1.69 9.28 -7.27
N GLU A 29 -2.10 8.76 -6.11
CA GLU A 29 -1.86 9.40 -4.81
C GLU A 29 -0.38 9.26 -4.44
N LEU A 30 0.22 8.09 -4.73
CA LEU A 30 1.67 7.88 -4.62
C LEU A 30 2.46 8.86 -5.48
N ALA A 31 2.03 9.09 -6.73
CA ALA A 31 2.64 10.05 -7.64
C ALA A 31 2.70 11.45 -7.01
N THR A 32 1.62 11.86 -6.36
CA THR A 32 1.53 13.15 -5.66
C THR A 32 2.47 13.21 -4.45
N GLU A 33 2.51 12.15 -3.62
CA GLU A 33 3.39 12.04 -2.45
C GLU A 33 4.89 12.07 -2.82
N PHE A 34 5.25 11.52 -3.98
CA PHE A 34 6.64 11.45 -4.46
C PHE A 34 7.03 12.55 -5.43
N GLY A 35 6.08 13.37 -5.89
CA GLY A 35 6.32 14.42 -6.88
C GLY A 35 6.75 13.89 -8.24
N VAL A 36 6.21 12.73 -8.65
CA VAL A 36 6.51 12.04 -9.91
C VAL A 36 5.25 11.93 -10.77
N ASP A 37 5.41 11.49 -12.01
CA ASP A 37 4.26 11.16 -12.86
C ASP A 37 3.62 9.81 -12.48
N ALA A 38 2.45 9.56 -13.05
CA ALA A 38 1.65 8.37 -12.73
C ALA A 38 2.32 7.07 -13.20
N ASP A 39 3.05 7.11 -14.32
CA ASP A 39 3.75 5.95 -14.89
C ASP A 39 4.92 5.54 -13.97
N THR A 40 5.71 6.50 -13.52
CA THR A 40 6.77 6.27 -12.52
C THR A 40 6.19 5.75 -11.21
N ALA A 41 5.04 6.27 -10.77
CA ALA A 41 4.43 5.85 -9.51
C ALA A 41 3.89 4.42 -9.57
N ILE A 42 3.27 3.98 -10.68
CA ILE A 42 2.83 2.59 -10.80
C ILE A 42 4.03 1.64 -10.85
N GLU A 43 5.12 2.01 -11.51
CA GLU A 43 6.37 1.25 -11.49
C GLU A 43 6.94 1.14 -10.06
N LEU A 44 6.96 2.24 -9.29
CA LEU A 44 7.39 2.22 -7.88
C LEU A 44 6.50 1.32 -7.02
N GLN A 45 5.19 1.30 -7.26
CA GLN A 45 4.28 0.40 -6.56
C GLN A 45 4.56 -1.06 -6.92
N CYS A 46 4.73 -1.38 -8.20
CA CYS A 46 5.04 -2.74 -8.65
C CYS A 46 6.40 -3.22 -8.12
N ASP A 47 7.47 -2.43 -8.28
CA ASP A 47 8.81 -2.74 -7.76
C ASP A 47 8.76 -2.98 -6.23
N MET A 48 7.95 -2.22 -5.50
CA MET A 48 7.78 -2.37 -4.06
C MET A 48 7.04 -3.65 -3.69
N LEU A 49 5.97 -4.02 -4.41
CA LEU A 49 5.29 -5.30 -4.18
C LEU A 49 6.22 -6.48 -4.51
N GLU A 50 6.98 -6.42 -5.61
CA GLU A 50 7.93 -7.46 -5.99
C GLU A 50 9.08 -7.66 -4.96
N GLU A 51 9.48 -6.63 -4.21
CA GLU A 51 10.57 -6.69 -3.23
C GLU A 51 10.13 -7.21 -1.85
N ILE A 52 8.83 -7.17 -1.52
CA ILE A 52 8.34 -7.54 -0.19
C ILE A 52 8.07 -9.05 -0.12
N ASP A 53 8.54 -9.69 0.95
CA ASP A 53 8.15 -11.05 1.29
C ASP A 53 6.81 -11.06 2.04
N GLY A 54 5.87 -11.93 1.64
CA GLY A 54 4.59 -12.15 2.34
C GLY A 54 3.35 -12.08 1.42
N PRO A 55 2.14 -12.31 1.95
CA PRO A 55 0.92 -12.11 1.18
C PRO A 55 0.68 -10.61 0.98
N HIS A 56 0.81 -10.18 -0.27
CA HIS A 56 0.45 -8.86 -0.73
C HIS A 56 -0.07 -9.03 -2.16
N TRP A 57 -1.09 -8.27 -2.54
CA TRP A 57 -1.61 -8.33 -3.89
C TRP A 57 -2.11 -6.97 -4.36
N ALA A 58 -1.76 -6.62 -5.59
CA ALA A 58 -2.48 -5.61 -6.33
C ALA A 58 -3.82 -6.18 -6.81
N ASP A 59 -4.85 -5.34 -6.85
CA ASP A 59 -6.08 -5.65 -7.56
C ASP A 59 -5.85 -5.44 -9.07
N PRO A 60 -5.92 -6.51 -9.89
CA PRO A 60 -5.50 -6.44 -11.29
C PRO A 60 -6.31 -5.40 -12.09
N GLY A 61 -5.60 -4.48 -12.74
CA GLY A 61 -6.19 -3.50 -13.65
C GLY A 61 -6.87 -2.29 -12.99
N SER A 62 -7.00 -2.25 -11.67
CA SER A 62 -7.54 -1.08 -10.96
C SER A 62 -6.47 -0.13 -10.44
N GLY A 63 -5.22 -0.59 -10.34
CA GLY A 63 -4.13 0.18 -9.74
C GLY A 63 -4.19 0.25 -8.21
N LEU A 64 -5.14 -0.44 -7.59
CA LEU A 64 -5.27 -0.53 -6.14
C LEU A 64 -4.38 -1.65 -5.59
N ILE A 65 -3.88 -1.45 -4.38
CA ILE A 65 -3.37 -2.54 -3.54
C ILE A 65 -4.59 -3.15 -2.85
N ALA A 66 -4.86 -4.44 -3.01
CA ALA A 66 -6.00 -5.09 -2.35
C ALA A 66 -5.62 -5.70 -0.98
N CYS A 67 -4.36 -6.13 -0.82
CA CYS A 67 -3.80 -6.60 0.45
C CYS A 67 -2.38 -6.10 0.62
N PHE A 68 -2.05 -5.73 1.86
CA PHE A 68 -0.70 -5.43 2.27
C PHE A 68 -0.51 -5.72 3.77
N ASP A 69 0.08 -6.88 4.07
CA ASP A 69 0.23 -7.36 5.45
C ASP A 69 0.74 -6.29 6.43
N PRO A 70 0.08 -6.12 7.60
CA PRO A 70 -1.01 -6.95 8.13
C PRO A 70 -2.43 -6.51 7.67
N PHE A 71 -2.56 -5.53 6.79
CA PHE A 71 -3.83 -4.91 6.42
C PHE A 71 -4.43 -5.49 5.13
N SER A 72 -5.76 -5.60 5.11
CA SER A 72 -6.53 -5.87 3.90
C SER A 72 -7.44 -4.69 3.58
N ASN A 73 -7.49 -4.28 2.31
CA ASN A 73 -8.50 -3.32 1.83
C ASN A 73 -9.85 -4.00 1.58
N MET A 74 -9.88 -5.34 1.61
CA MET A 74 -11.10 -6.12 1.50
C MET A 74 -11.64 -6.46 2.89
N PRO A 75 -12.97 -6.44 3.11
CA PRO A 75 -13.54 -6.90 4.36
C PRO A 75 -13.21 -8.37 4.63
N THR A 76 -12.61 -8.66 5.78
CA THR A 76 -12.36 -10.02 6.28
C THR A 76 -12.98 -10.22 7.66
N GLN A 77 -12.83 -11.43 8.22
CA GLN A 77 -13.26 -11.71 9.59
C GLN A 77 -12.30 -11.11 10.63
N TYR A 78 -11.07 -10.79 10.24
CA TYR A 78 -10.06 -10.21 11.11
C TYR A 78 -10.19 -8.69 11.10
N ARG A 79 -10.32 -8.08 12.29
CA ARG A 79 -10.46 -6.64 12.43
C ARG A 79 -9.24 -6.09 13.15
N ILE A 80 -8.63 -5.07 12.56
CA ILE A 80 -7.50 -4.35 13.15
C ILE A 80 -8.01 -3.02 13.69
N SER A 81 -7.56 -2.69 14.90
CA SER A 81 -7.76 -1.38 15.51
C SER A 81 -6.41 -0.71 15.71
N VAL A 82 -6.33 0.58 15.42
CA VAL A 82 -5.14 1.42 15.66
C VAL A 82 -5.57 2.55 16.56
N ASP A 83 -4.85 2.78 17.66
CA ASP A 83 -5.15 3.81 18.67
C ASP A 83 -6.60 3.78 19.19
N GLY A 84 -7.19 2.59 19.29
CA GLY A 84 -8.56 2.38 19.79
C GLY A 84 -9.66 2.58 18.74
N GLU A 85 -9.32 2.94 17.50
CA GLU A 85 -10.27 3.06 16.39
C GLU A 85 -10.25 1.81 15.51
N GLN A 86 -11.41 1.25 15.16
CA GLN A 86 -11.52 0.10 14.27
C GLN A 86 -11.97 0.55 12.88
N LYS A 87 -11.02 0.69 11.95
CA LYS A 87 -11.27 0.98 10.53
C LYS A 87 -10.86 -0.15 9.59
N TRP A 88 -9.96 -1.03 10.06
CA TRP A 88 -9.17 -1.90 9.20
C TRP A 88 -9.56 -3.36 9.31
N TYR A 89 -9.27 -4.10 8.24
CA TYR A 89 -9.32 -5.56 8.20
C TYR A 89 -7.91 -6.13 8.15
N GLY A 90 -7.74 -7.35 8.65
CA GLY A 90 -6.50 -8.12 8.54
C GLY A 90 -6.60 -9.23 7.50
N GLU A 91 -5.46 -9.75 7.07
CA GLU A 91 -5.33 -10.93 6.20
C GLU A 91 -5.50 -12.27 6.95
#